data_AF-A0A317N381-F1
#
_entry.id   AF-A0A317N381-F1
#
_cell.length_a   1.000
_cell.length_b   1.000
_cell.length_c   1.000
_cell.angle_alpha   90.00
_cell.angle_beta   90.00
_cell.angle_gamma   90.00
#
_symmetry.space_group_name_H-M   'P 1'
#
loop_
_entity.id
_entity.type
_entity.pdbx_description
1 polymer ?
#
loop_
_entity_poly.entity_id
_entity_poly.type
_entity_poly.pdbx_seq_one_letter_code
_entity_poly.pdbx_strand_id
1 'polypeptide(L)'
;MAGRDSHPLKDSAFARRTPTGCSRVDTARDMLLHCLQASGAHVRRSAIVASTEWDFHPQGAFRIEALGKRATDDETLKTYLDALALTLDPCVADEVRLHDA
;
A
#
# COMPACT_ATOMS: atom_id res chain seq x y z
N MET A 1 -13.40 26.05 -20.15
CA MET A 1 -12.97 25.67 -18.80
C MET A 1 -11.89 24.61 -18.98
N ALA A 2 -10.63 25.03 -19.03
CA ALA A 2 -9.51 24.17 -19.41
C ALA A 2 -9.25 23.15 -18.30
N GLY A 3 -9.29 21.86 -18.66
CA GLY A 3 -8.88 20.77 -17.79
C GLY A 3 -7.41 20.93 -17.44
N ARG A 4 -7.09 20.93 -16.16
CA ARG A 4 -5.71 20.82 -15.71
C ARG A 4 -5.25 19.41 -16.07
N ASP A 5 -4.42 19.31 -17.09
CA ASP A 5 -3.60 18.13 -17.34
C ASP A 5 -2.67 17.98 -16.13
N SER A 6 -3.12 17.24 -15.11
CA SER A 6 -2.31 16.89 -13.96
C SER A 6 -1.29 15.86 -14.42
N HIS A 7 -0.17 16.35 -14.96
CA HIS A 7 1.04 15.57 -15.11
C HIS A 7 1.29 14.88 -13.76
N PRO A 8 1.38 13.53 -13.68
CA PRO A 8 1.69 12.88 -12.40
C PRO A 8 2.97 13.50 -11.86
N LEU A 9 2.93 14.04 -10.64
CA LEU A 9 4.10 14.65 -10.00
C LEU A 9 5.21 13.60 -9.92
N LYS A 10 6.17 13.67 -10.84
CA LYS A 10 7.34 12.80 -10.89
C LYS A 10 8.39 13.34 -9.91
N ASP A 11 8.18 13.11 -8.62
CA ASP A 11 9.23 13.31 -7.64
C ASP A 11 10.20 12.13 -7.71
N SER A 12 11.24 12.28 -8.54
CA SER A 12 12.31 11.31 -8.68
C SER A 12 13.59 11.79 -8.01
N ALA A 13 13.96 11.15 -6.90
CA ALA A 13 15.22 11.39 -6.18
C ALA A 13 16.28 10.33 -6.54
N PHE A 14 17.51 10.77 -6.80
CA PHE A 14 18.65 9.89 -7.13
C PHE A 14 19.71 9.87 -6.02
N ALA A 15 20.03 8.68 -5.50
CA ALA A 15 21.13 8.43 -4.55
C ALA A 15 22.35 7.78 -5.26
N ARG A 16 23.57 8.05 -4.77
CA ARG A 16 24.85 7.93 -5.53
C ARG A 16 25.47 6.51 -5.59
N ARG A 17 26.25 6.32 -6.67
CA ARG A 17 27.02 5.16 -7.24
C ARG A 17 26.31 4.28 -8.27
N THR A 18 25.00 4.15 -8.23
CA THR A 18 24.17 3.51 -9.27
C THR A 18 22.88 4.31 -9.43
N PRO A 19 22.42 4.63 -10.66
CA PRO A 19 21.22 5.45 -10.85
C PRO A 19 20.04 4.81 -10.14
N THR A 20 19.55 5.43 -9.08
CA THR A 20 18.36 5.02 -8.35
C THR A 20 17.26 6.03 -8.65
N GLY A 21 16.14 5.62 -9.23
CA GLY A 21 15.01 6.50 -9.51
C GLY A 21 13.78 6.00 -8.77
N CYS A 22 13.01 6.92 -8.20
CA CYS A 22 11.69 6.63 -7.65
C CYS A 22 10.63 7.42 -8.42
N SER A 23 9.45 6.84 -8.57
CA SER A 23 8.28 7.51 -9.15
C SER A 23 7.07 7.26 -8.27
N ARG A 24 6.33 8.34 -8.00
CA ARG A 24 5.02 8.31 -7.37
C ARG A 24 3.96 8.44 -8.46
N VAL A 25 2.97 7.56 -8.48
CA VAL A 25 1.89 7.56 -9.46
C VAL A 25 0.57 7.44 -8.74
N ASP A 26 -0.36 8.35 -9.01
CA ASP A 26 -1.72 8.24 -8.51
C ASP A 26 -2.47 7.23 -9.40
N THR A 27 -3.08 6.20 -8.80
CA THR A 27 -3.86 5.16 -9.51
C THR A 27 -5.35 5.32 -9.22
N ALA A 28 -6.18 4.46 -9.80
CA ALA A 28 -7.63 4.46 -9.51
C ALA A 28 -7.96 4.10 -8.05
N ARG A 29 -7.06 3.39 -7.35
CA ARG A 29 -7.23 3.03 -5.93
C ARG A 29 -6.56 4.05 -5.02
N ASP A 30 -5.25 4.23 -5.19
CA ASP A 30 -4.45 5.20 -4.43
C ASP A 30 -3.05 5.37 -5.06
N MET A 31 -2.14 6.04 -4.36
CA MET A 31 -0.74 6.22 -4.68
C MET A 31 0.04 4.89 -4.77
N LEU A 32 0.82 4.74 -5.84
CA LEU A 32 1.83 3.70 -6.04
C LEU A 32 3.24 4.33 -6.03
N LEU A 33 4.16 3.78 -5.24
CA LEU A 33 5.57 4.10 -5.29
C LEU A 33 6.35 3.00 -6.01
N HIS A 34 7.14 3.35 -7.01
CA HIS A 34 8.05 2.43 -7.68
C HIS A 34 9.46 3.01 -7.65
N CYS A 35 10.39 2.31 -6.99
CA CYS A 35 11.79 2.65 -6.95
C CYS A 35 12.62 1.58 -7.64
N LEU A 36 13.59 1.98 -8.47
CA LEU A 36 14.49 1.07 -9.15
C LEU A 36 15.93 1.58 -9.14
N GLN A 37 16.87 0.65 -9.11
CA GLN A 37 18.29 0.89 -9.26
C GLN A 37 18.77 0.26 -10.56
N ALA A 38 19.36 1.04 -11.46
CA ALA A 38 19.87 0.58 -12.74
C ALA A 38 21.39 0.33 -12.73
N SER A 39 21.86 -0.53 -13.65
CA SER A 39 23.28 -0.75 -13.97
C SER A 39 23.40 -1.02 -15.47
N GLY A 40 23.83 0.00 -16.22
CA GLY A 40 23.73 -0.01 -17.68
C GLY A 40 22.28 -0.16 -18.11
N ALA A 41 22.00 -1.14 -18.98
CA ALA A 41 20.66 -1.44 -19.48
C ALA A 41 19.84 -2.38 -18.57
N HIS A 42 20.34 -2.74 -17.38
CA HIS A 42 19.69 -3.72 -16.51
C HIS A 42 19.17 -3.09 -15.21
N VAL A 43 18.02 -3.57 -14.74
CA VAL A 43 17.53 -3.31 -13.37
C VAL A 43 18.29 -4.22 -12.40
N ARG A 44 18.97 -3.61 -11.42
CA ARG A 44 19.69 -4.33 -10.35
C ARG A 44 18.82 -4.58 -9.13
N ARG A 45 17.99 -3.61 -8.78
CA ARG A 45 17.03 -3.70 -7.66
C ARG A 45 15.77 -2.95 -8.05
N SER A 46 14.63 -3.45 -7.60
CA SER A 46 13.36 -2.74 -7.66
C SER A 46 12.60 -2.97 -6.38
N ALA A 47 11.80 -1.97 -6.00
CA ALA A 47 10.83 -2.04 -4.93
C ALA A 47 9.56 -1.34 -5.42
N ILE A 48 8.41 -1.97 -5.21
CA ILE A 48 7.09 -1.42 -5.47
C ILE A 48 6.36 -1.41 -4.13
N VAL A 49 5.69 -0.30 -3.83
CA VAL A 49 4.83 -0.18 -2.66
C VAL A 49 3.49 0.37 -3.14
N ALA A 50 2.47 -0.49 -3.20
CA ALA A 50 1.10 -0.12 -3.49
C ALA A 50 0.34 0.20 -2.21
N SER A 51 -0.92 0.63 -2.34
CA SER A 51 -1.79 0.92 -1.20
C SER A 51 -1.89 -0.26 -0.24
N THR A 52 -2.05 -1.47 -0.77
CA THR A 52 -2.14 -2.70 0.02
C THR A 52 -0.93 -2.90 0.94
N GLU A 53 0.29 -2.60 0.50
CA GLU A 53 1.47 -2.69 1.38
C GLU A 53 1.43 -1.67 2.53
N TRP A 54 0.91 -0.46 2.32
CA TRP A 54 0.77 0.54 3.39
C TRP A 54 -0.39 0.21 4.34
N ASP A 55 -1.52 -0.19 3.79
CA ASP A 55 -2.76 -0.46 4.51
C ASP A 55 -2.63 -1.66 5.44
N PHE A 56 -1.98 -2.72 4.97
CA PHE A 56 -1.78 -3.98 5.70
C PHE A 56 -0.39 -4.12 6.32
N HIS A 57 0.41 -3.05 6.35
CA HIS A 57 1.66 -3.02 7.10
C HIS A 57 1.39 -3.33 8.59
N PRO A 58 2.34 -3.93 9.34
CA PRO A 58 2.22 -4.12 10.80
C PRO A 58 2.09 -2.84 11.63
N GLN A 59 2.09 -1.67 11.00
CA GLN A 59 1.80 -0.36 11.61
C GLN A 59 0.81 0.45 10.74
N GLY A 60 0.15 -0.21 9.79
CA GLY A 60 -0.75 0.37 8.80
C GLY A 60 -2.18 0.53 9.29
N ALA A 61 -3.03 1.03 8.38
CA ALA A 61 -4.42 1.39 8.64
C ALA A 61 -5.22 0.21 9.22
N PHE A 62 -5.13 -0.98 8.61
CA PHE A 62 -5.87 -2.15 9.07
C PHE A 62 -5.60 -2.45 10.55
N ARG A 63 -4.32 -2.45 10.95
CA ARG A 63 -3.95 -2.72 12.34
C ARG A 63 -4.43 -1.63 13.30
N ILE A 64 -4.27 -0.37 12.91
CA ILE A 64 -4.65 0.77 13.76
C ILE A 64 -6.16 0.72 14.05
N GLU A 65 -6.97 0.52 13.01
CA GLU A 65 -8.43 0.42 13.14
C GLU A 65 -8.86 -0.85 13.88
N ALA A 66 -8.26 -2.00 13.56
CA ALA A 66 -8.55 -3.28 14.24
C ALA A 66 -8.31 -3.19 15.75
N LEU A 67 -7.21 -2.55 16.19
CA LEU A 67 -6.90 -2.37 17.62
C LEU A 67 -7.84 -1.39 18.32
N GLY A 68 -8.50 -0.50 17.58
CA GLY A 68 -9.50 0.42 18.12
C GLY A 68 -10.85 -0.25 18.40
N LYS A 69 -11.12 -1.42 17.83
CA LYS A 69 -12.40 -2.11 17.96
C LYS A 69 -12.49 -2.90 19.26
N ARG A 70 -13.61 -2.72 19.97
CA ARG A 70 -14.09 -3.67 20.98
C ARG A 70 -15.27 -4.45 20.41
N ALA A 71 -15.28 -5.76 20.61
CA ALA A 71 -16.36 -6.66 20.23
C ALA A 71 -16.76 -7.51 21.44
N THR A 72 -18.03 -7.95 21.47
CA THR A 72 -18.60 -8.77 22.55
C THR A 72 -18.27 -10.25 22.42
N ASP A 73 -17.92 -10.68 21.21
CA ASP A 73 -17.69 -12.06 20.80
C ASP A 73 -16.85 -12.10 19.51
N ASP A 74 -16.25 -13.26 19.25
CA ASP A 74 -15.32 -13.48 18.15
C ASP A 74 -15.99 -13.38 16.77
N GLU A 75 -17.26 -13.79 16.64
CA GLU A 75 -18.00 -13.70 15.38
C GLU A 75 -18.24 -12.23 14.97
N THR A 76 -18.61 -11.40 15.94
CA THR A 76 -18.75 -9.96 15.74
C THR A 76 -17.41 -9.30 15.41
N LEU A 77 -16.32 -9.73 16.06
CA LEU A 77 -14.98 -9.26 15.76
C LEU A 77 -14.57 -9.65 14.34
N LYS A 78 -14.74 -10.92 13.98
CA LYS A 78 -14.40 -11.47 12.67
C LYS A 78 -15.14 -10.74 11.55
N THR A 79 -16.46 -10.59 11.69
CA THR A 79 -17.30 -9.87 10.72
C THR A 79 -16.83 -8.44 10.52
N TYR A 80 -16.47 -7.75 11.61
CA TYR A 80 -15.94 -6.39 11.53
C TYR A 80 -14.58 -6.35 10.83
N LEU A 81 -13.65 -7.26 11.16
CA LEU A 81 -12.32 -7.29 10.56
C LEU A 81 -12.37 -7.66 9.07
N ASP A 82 -13.24 -8.59 8.68
CA ASP A 82 -13.46 -8.91 7.27
C ASP A 82 -14.00 -7.69 6.50
N ALA A 83 -15.00 -7.01 7.07
CA ALA A 83 -15.53 -5.79 6.47
C ALA A 83 -14.45 -4.69 6.37
N LEU A 84 -13.64 -4.51 7.42
CA LEU A 84 -12.53 -3.57 7.44
C LEU A 84 -11.51 -3.87 6.33
N ALA A 85 -11.12 -5.15 6.16
CA ALA A 85 -10.21 -5.56 5.09
C ALA A 85 -10.79 -5.16 3.72
N LEU A 86 -12.06 -5.45 3.47
CA LEU A 86 -12.74 -5.08 2.23
C LEU A 86 -12.84 -3.57 2.00
N THR A 87 -12.97 -2.75 3.05
CA THR A 87 -12.99 -1.29 2.89
C THR A 87 -11.68 -0.70 2.38
N LEU A 88 -10.57 -1.43 2.57
CA LEU A 88 -9.24 -1.03 2.09
C LEU A 88 -8.96 -1.50 0.65
N ASP A 89 -9.92 -2.18 0.00
CA ASP A 89 -9.84 -2.67 -1.38
C ASP A 89 -8.51 -3.39 -1.71
N PRO A 90 -8.20 -4.52 -1.02
CA PRO A 90 -6.97 -5.25 -1.25
C PRO A 90 -6.89 -5.72 -2.69
N CYS A 91 -5.73 -5.54 -3.32
CA CYS A 91 -5.52 -5.90 -4.72
C CYS A 91 -5.32 -7.41 -4.97
N VAL A 92 -5.35 -8.22 -3.91
CA VAL A 92 -5.23 -9.68 -3.91
C VAL A 92 -6.28 -10.26 -2.97
N ALA A 93 -6.60 -11.55 -3.12
CA ALA A 93 -7.49 -12.23 -2.18
C ALA A 93 -6.88 -12.21 -0.77
N ASP A 94 -7.70 -11.89 0.22
CA ASP A 94 -7.34 -11.83 1.63
C ASP A 94 -8.18 -12.78 2.50
N GLU A 95 -7.68 -13.08 3.70
CA GLU A 95 -8.39 -13.88 4.71
C GLU A 95 -7.99 -13.39 6.11
N VAL A 96 -8.96 -12.99 6.91
CA VAL A 96 -8.74 -12.74 8.35
C VAL A 96 -8.89 -14.03 9.13
N ARG A 97 -7.97 -14.30 10.06
CA ARG A 97 -8.05 -15.41 11.01
C ARG A 97 -7.89 -14.91 12.44
N LEU A 98 -8.74 -15.40 13.33
CA LEU A 98 -8.60 -15.20 14.77
C LEU A 98 -7.82 -16.37 15.37
N HIS A 99 -6.92 -16.05 16.28
CA HIS A 99 -6.13 -17.02 17.01
C HIS A 99 -6.24 -16.72 18.50
N ASP A 100 -6.40 -17.75 19.31
CA ASP A 100 -6.24 -17.65 20.76
C ASP A 100 -4.80 -17.19 21.06
N ALA A 101 -4.65 -16.42 22.15
CA ALA A 101 -3.38 -15.85 22.58
C ALA A 101 -2.41 -16.87 23.18
#